data_AF-A0A157ZHQ4-F1
#
_entry.id   AF-A0A157ZHQ4-F1
#
_cell.length_a   1.000
_cell.length_b   1.000
_cell.length_c   1.000
_cell.angle_alpha   90.00
_cell.angle_beta   90.00
_cell.angle_gamma   90.00
#
_symmetry.space_group_name_H-M   'P 1'
#
loop_
_entity.id
_entity.type
_entity.pdbx_description
1 polymer ?
#
loop_
_entity_poly.entity_id
_entity_poly.type
_entity_poly.pdbx_seq_one_letter_code
_entity_poly.pdbx_strand_id
1 'polypeptide(L)'
;MRKIPNYNLYGESARPPWYDAFNFEWIVERSAPNDWHIDAHRHDALLQFLYIRGGGGQVLIENSMIEIAPPCVIMLPAQTVHGFNFAPDIDGLVVTVAQRSIEALAAIAAPGLIPVLQRAGLIRMSAQAVRQSAFIPIIELLEKEFRATDRGHMAAGMSLLIALFVHVARLCESASTPGVASTERRAQQIKRFRELVATHFREHRPVEFYAEKLDMTVTQLGRICREALSSSPLAMINEHLVREAQRDLVYSNMSVKQIAHGLGFADIAYFSRYFRKQTGVTPTQFQAEAHKALAIQ
;
A
#
# COMPACT_ATOMS: atom_id res chain seq x y z
N MET A 1 23.26 -10.47 -3.58
CA MET A 1 22.10 -9.71 -3.06
C MET A 1 20.98 -10.69 -2.75
N ARG A 2 20.51 -10.72 -1.50
CA ARG A 2 19.52 -11.69 -1.01
C ARG A 2 18.17 -11.33 -1.64
N LYS A 3 17.67 -12.17 -2.56
CA LYS A 3 16.36 -12.00 -3.21
C LYS A 3 15.27 -12.03 -2.14
N ILE A 4 14.40 -11.01 -2.11
CA ILE A 4 13.21 -11.00 -1.26
C ILE A 4 12.13 -11.84 -1.95
N PRO A 5 11.60 -12.91 -1.31
CA PRO A 5 10.60 -13.79 -1.91
C PRO A 5 9.24 -13.10 -2.08
N ASN A 6 8.51 -13.48 -3.13
CA ASN A 6 7.11 -13.09 -3.39
C ASN A 6 6.23 -14.32 -3.11
N TYR A 7 5.32 -14.22 -2.15
CA TYR A 7 4.44 -15.34 -1.77
C TYR A 7 2.98 -15.02 -2.12
N ASN A 8 2.34 -15.93 -2.86
CA ASN A 8 0.89 -16.15 -2.79
C ASN A 8 0.67 -17.05 -1.57
N LEU A 9 -0.03 -16.57 -0.54
CA LEU A 9 -0.34 -17.24 0.75
C LEU A 9 0.24 -18.68 0.87
N TYR A 10 1.41 -18.76 1.51
CA TYR A 10 2.16 -19.96 1.94
C TYR A 10 1.93 -21.28 1.17
N GLY A 11 2.79 -21.58 0.19
CA GLY A 11 3.39 -22.93 0.02
C GLY A 11 2.48 -24.13 -0.30
N GLU A 12 1.15 -23.97 -0.36
CA GLU A 12 0.22 -25.01 -0.76
C GLU A 12 -0.16 -24.89 -2.24
N SER A 13 -0.48 -26.04 -2.85
CA SER A 13 -0.93 -26.15 -4.24
C SER A 13 -2.08 -25.17 -4.53
N ALA A 14 -1.86 -24.30 -5.51
CA ALA A 14 -2.70 -23.16 -5.85
C ALA A 14 -4.21 -23.47 -5.87
N ARG A 15 -4.95 -22.91 -4.90
CA ARG A 15 -6.33 -22.49 -5.13
C ARG A 15 -6.30 -21.02 -5.56
N PRO A 16 -7.09 -20.61 -6.57
CA PRO A 16 -6.93 -19.28 -7.11
C PRO A 16 -7.27 -18.17 -6.10
N PRO A 17 -6.59 -16.99 -6.16
CA PRO A 17 -6.80 -15.86 -5.23
C PRO A 17 -8.21 -15.26 -5.21
N TRP A 18 -9.09 -15.71 -6.12
CA TRP A 18 -10.46 -15.23 -6.30
C TRP A 18 -11.52 -16.18 -5.71
N TYR A 19 -11.13 -17.27 -5.05
CA TYR A 19 -12.10 -18.21 -4.48
C TYR A 19 -12.82 -17.63 -3.26
N ASP A 20 -12.20 -16.68 -2.53
CA ASP A 20 -12.83 -15.87 -1.48
C ASP A 20 -12.41 -14.39 -1.65
N ALA A 21 -13.37 -13.45 -1.72
CA ALA A 21 -13.04 -12.04 -2.00
C ALA A 21 -12.23 -11.36 -0.89
N PHE A 22 -12.26 -11.92 0.32
CA PHE A 22 -11.43 -11.56 1.46
C PHE A 22 -11.21 -12.79 2.37
N ASN A 23 -10.16 -12.71 3.20
CA ASN A 23 -9.80 -13.68 4.22
C ASN A 23 -9.78 -13.01 5.60
N PHE A 24 -10.18 -13.72 6.65
CA PHE A 24 -10.11 -13.26 8.05
C PHE A 24 -9.40 -14.32 8.91
N GLU A 25 -8.36 -13.93 9.64
CA GLU A 25 -7.57 -14.85 10.47
C GLU A 25 -7.19 -14.19 11.80
N TRP A 26 -7.10 -14.98 12.86
CA TRP A 26 -6.47 -14.53 14.10
C TRP A 26 -4.95 -14.63 13.98
N ILE A 27 -4.23 -13.60 14.45
CA ILE A 27 -2.75 -13.55 14.35
C ILE A 27 -2.12 -14.74 15.07
N VAL A 28 -2.72 -15.18 16.17
CA VAL A 28 -2.28 -16.34 16.97
C VAL A 28 -2.29 -17.63 16.15
N GLU A 29 -3.34 -17.84 15.34
CA GLU A 29 -3.52 -19.03 14.49
C GLU A 29 -2.47 -19.05 13.37
N ARG A 30 -2.13 -17.86 12.85
CA ARG A 30 -1.20 -17.68 11.72
C ARG A 30 0.28 -17.65 12.12
N SER A 31 0.61 -17.07 13.26
CA SER A 31 2.00 -16.68 13.60
C SER A 31 2.66 -17.61 14.61
N ALA A 32 1.89 -18.30 15.46
CA ALA A 32 2.44 -19.28 16.40
C ALA A 32 3.23 -20.42 15.69
N PRO A 33 2.82 -20.94 14.51
CA PRO A 33 3.61 -21.93 13.77
C PRO A 33 4.92 -21.40 13.18
N ASN A 34 5.09 -20.08 13.09
CA ASN A 34 6.25 -19.41 12.50
C ASN A 34 7.10 -18.68 13.55
N ASP A 35 7.09 -19.15 14.81
CA ASP A 35 7.81 -18.54 15.93
C ASP A 35 7.53 -17.03 16.10
N TRP A 36 6.31 -16.59 15.78
CA TRP A 36 5.85 -15.19 15.86
C TRP A 36 6.60 -14.22 14.93
N HIS A 37 7.42 -14.75 14.04
CA HIS A 37 8.23 -13.98 13.09
C HIS A 37 7.73 -14.21 11.67
N ILE A 38 7.55 -13.11 10.94
CA ILE A 38 7.17 -13.12 9.53
C ILE A 38 8.22 -12.29 8.79
N ASP A 39 9.01 -12.96 7.95
CA ASP A 39 10.03 -12.31 7.14
C ASP A 39 9.46 -11.21 6.24
N ALA A 40 10.32 -10.27 5.88
CA ALA A 40 9.96 -9.19 4.98
C ALA A 40 9.48 -9.74 3.62
N HIS A 41 8.26 -9.39 3.23
CA HIS A 41 7.60 -9.80 2.00
C HIS A 41 6.71 -8.67 1.47
N ARG A 42 6.07 -8.90 0.33
CA ARG A 42 5.04 -8.02 -0.22
C ARG A 42 3.98 -8.86 -0.91
N HIS A 43 2.79 -8.29 -1.10
CA HIS A 43 1.73 -8.91 -1.88
C HIS A 43 1.43 -8.06 -3.11
N ASP A 44 1.23 -8.70 -4.27
CA ASP A 44 1.12 -7.96 -5.52
C ASP A 44 -0.21 -7.23 -5.71
N ALA A 45 -1.31 -7.80 -5.17
CA ALA A 45 -2.68 -7.34 -5.41
C ALA A 45 -3.57 -7.32 -4.16
N LEU A 46 -3.01 -7.59 -2.98
CA LEU A 46 -3.75 -7.74 -1.73
C LEU A 46 -3.49 -6.55 -0.81
N LEU A 47 -4.57 -6.05 -0.20
CA LEU A 47 -4.53 -5.14 0.95
C LEU A 47 -4.64 -5.99 2.21
N GLN A 48 -3.69 -5.81 3.15
CA GLN A 48 -3.80 -6.34 4.49
C GLN A 48 -4.19 -5.25 5.48
N PHE A 49 -5.16 -5.58 6.33
CA PHE A 49 -5.60 -4.79 7.48
C PHE A 49 -5.36 -5.64 8.73
N LEU A 50 -4.64 -5.10 9.70
CA LEU A 50 -4.48 -5.75 11.00
C LEU A 50 -5.09 -4.86 12.07
N TYR A 51 -5.79 -5.48 13.01
CA TYR A 51 -6.22 -4.81 14.23
C TYR A 51 -5.60 -5.53 15.43
N ILE A 52 -4.78 -4.80 16.18
CA ILE A 52 -4.10 -5.29 17.37
C ILE A 52 -4.81 -4.73 18.60
N ARG A 53 -5.31 -5.63 19.45
CA ARG A 53 -6.06 -5.34 20.68
C ARG A 53 -5.14 -5.26 21.89
N GLY A 54 -4.14 -6.14 21.96
CA GLY A 54 -3.23 -6.31 23.08
C GLY A 54 -1.92 -7.01 22.69
N GLY A 55 -1.01 -7.15 23.65
CA GLY A 55 0.36 -7.64 23.42
C GLY A 55 1.26 -6.57 22.79
N GLY A 56 2.18 -6.98 21.92
CA GLY A 56 3.10 -6.05 21.26
C GLY A 56 3.97 -6.69 20.19
N GLY A 57 5.06 -6.00 19.84
CA GLY A 57 6.00 -6.45 18.81
C GLY A 57 6.44 -5.30 17.93
N GLN A 58 6.94 -5.64 16.75
CA GLN A 58 7.42 -4.69 15.76
C GLN A 58 6.89 -5.04 14.38
N VAL A 59 6.57 -4.01 13.60
CA VAL A 59 6.23 -4.14 12.18
C VAL A 59 7.29 -3.40 11.36
N LEU A 60 7.83 -4.08 10.35
CA LEU A 60 8.58 -3.46 9.28
C LEU A 60 7.56 -2.94 8.25
N ILE A 61 7.64 -1.66 7.91
CA ILE A 61 6.91 -1.09 6.76
C ILE A 61 7.94 -0.33 5.92
N GLU A 62 8.14 -0.79 4.69
CA GLU A 62 9.22 -0.35 3.80
C GLU A 62 10.59 -0.52 4.48
N ASN A 63 11.21 0.59 4.87
CA ASN A 63 12.52 0.63 5.53
C ASN A 63 12.43 1.04 7.01
N SER A 64 11.21 1.10 7.57
CA SER A 64 10.96 1.60 8.92
C SER A 64 10.46 0.48 9.82
N MET A 65 11.21 0.21 10.88
CA MET A 65 10.74 -0.64 11.98
C MET A 65 9.93 0.21 12.95
N ILE A 66 8.68 -0.16 13.20
CA ILE A 66 7.72 0.57 14.03
C ILE A 66 7.27 -0.35 15.17
N GLU A 67 7.34 0.16 16.40
CA GLU A 67 6.83 -0.55 17.57
C GLU A 67 5.30 -0.58 17.58
N ILE A 68 4.74 -1.76 17.83
CA ILE A 68 3.30 -2.00 17.93
C ILE A 68 2.86 -1.64 19.35
N ALA A 69 2.07 -0.57 19.48
CA ALA A 69 1.48 -0.12 20.73
C ALA A 69 -0.06 -0.20 20.65
N PRO A 70 -0.67 -1.26 21.19
CA PRO A 70 -2.12 -1.46 21.10
C PRO A 70 -2.94 -0.47 21.96
N PRO A 71 -4.22 -0.21 21.60
CA PRO A 71 -4.89 -0.71 20.41
C PRO A 71 -4.45 0.08 19.16
N CYS A 72 -4.18 -0.62 18.08
CA CYS A 72 -3.77 0.00 16.82
C CYS A 72 -4.25 -0.77 15.60
N VAL A 73 -4.34 -0.06 14.48
CA VAL A 73 -4.56 -0.65 13.15
C VAL A 73 -3.29 -0.55 12.33
N ILE A 74 -2.99 -1.57 11.55
CA ILE A 74 -1.91 -1.55 10.55
C ILE A 74 -2.56 -1.73 9.17
N MET A 75 -2.31 -0.77 8.28
CA MET A 75 -2.76 -0.80 6.88
C MET A 75 -1.56 -1.13 5.99
N LEU A 76 -1.69 -2.14 5.14
CA LEU A 76 -0.64 -2.60 4.23
C LEU A 76 -1.22 -2.82 2.83
N PRO A 77 -1.29 -1.76 2.01
CA PRO A 77 -1.69 -1.85 0.61
C PRO A 77 -0.76 -2.77 -0.19
N ALA A 78 -1.24 -3.24 -1.33
CA ALA A 78 -0.48 -4.00 -2.29
C ALA A 78 0.83 -3.27 -2.65
N GLN A 79 1.88 -4.07 -2.91
CA GLN A 79 3.25 -3.63 -3.17
C GLN A 79 3.98 -3.00 -1.97
N THR A 80 3.36 -2.89 -0.80
CA THR A 80 4.05 -2.47 0.43
C THR A 80 4.98 -3.58 0.90
N VAL A 81 6.28 -3.31 1.03
CA VAL A 81 7.20 -4.26 1.66
C VAL A 81 6.98 -4.21 3.17
N HIS A 82 6.75 -5.37 3.79
CA HIS A 82 6.46 -5.43 5.21
C HIS A 82 6.86 -6.76 5.84
N GLY A 83 7.04 -6.76 7.15
CA GLY A 83 7.37 -7.94 7.95
C GLY A 83 6.96 -7.72 9.40
N PHE A 84 6.91 -8.79 10.18
CA PHE A 84 6.42 -8.74 11.56
C PHE A 84 7.33 -9.52 12.50
N ASN A 85 7.53 -8.98 13.69
CA ASN A 85 8.08 -9.70 14.82
C ASN A 85 7.14 -9.47 15.99
N PHE A 86 6.18 -10.38 16.17
CA PHE A 86 5.16 -10.27 17.20
C PHE A 86 5.68 -10.81 18.53
N ALA A 87 5.22 -10.21 19.63
CA ALA A 87 5.39 -10.83 20.94
C ALA A 87 4.45 -12.05 21.06
N PRO A 88 4.80 -13.09 21.83
CA PRO A 88 3.96 -14.28 21.99
C PRO A 88 2.57 -14.03 22.61
N ASP A 89 2.39 -12.89 23.28
CA ASP A 89 1.14 -12.44 23.86
C ASP A 89 0.31 -11.55 22.91
N ILE A 90 0.70 -11.46 21.64
CA ILE A 90 -0.02 -10.68 20.63
C ILE A 90 -1.48 -11.11 20.54
N ASP A 91 -2.37 -10.14 20.64
CA ASP A 91 -3.79 -10.34 20.46
C ASP A 91 -4.30 -9.44 19.35
N GLY A 92 -4.77 -10.04 18.27
CA GLY A 92 -5.25 -9.32 17.10
C GLY A 92 -5.64 -10.22 15.94
N LEU A 93 -6.15 -9.58 14.90
CA LEU A 93 -6.63 -10.22 13.68
C LEU A 93 -5.97 -9.60 12.46
N VAL A 94 -5.97 -10.36 11.36
CA VAL A 94 -5.62 -9.91 10.02
C VAL A 94 -6.76 -10.19 9.06
N VAL A 95 -7.11 -9.17 8.29
CA VAL A 95 -8.01 -9.27 7.14
C VAL A 95 -7.18 -9.04 5.88
N THR A 96 -7.27 -9.97 4.93
CA THR A 96 -6.63 -9.84 3.62
C THR A 96 -7.72 -9.72 2.57
N VAL A 97 -7.70 -8.68 1.74
CA VAL A 97 -8.73 -8.45 0.70
C VAL A 97 -8.08 -8.12 -0.64
N ALA A 98 -8.71 -8.54 -1.73
CA ALA A 98 -8.31 -8.10 -3.08
C ALA A 98 -8.44 -6.57 -3.19
N GLN A 99 -7.32 -5.86 -3.30
CA GLN A 99 -7.31 -4.39 -3.18
C GLN A 99 -8.17 -3.72 -4.26
N ARG A 100 -8.06 -4.18 -5.51
CA ARG A 100 -8.84 -3.62 -6.62
C ARG A 100 -10.34 -3.76 -6.41
N SER A 101 -10.79 -4.87 -5.83
CA SER A 101 -12.20 -5.13 -5.58
C SER A 101 -12.76 -4.18 -4.51
N ILE A 102 -12.04 -3.99 -3.40
CA ILE A 102 -12.48 -3.07 -2.35
C ILE A 102 -12.37 -1.60 -2.79
N GLU A 103 -11.36 -1.24 -3.58
CA GLU A 103 -11.26 0.09 -4.18
C GLU A 103 -12.42 0.37 -5.15
N ALA A 104 -12.82 -0.60 -5.98
CA ALA A 104 -13.97 -0.43 -6.86
C ALA A 104 -15.28 -0.18 -6.10
N LEU A 105 -15.51 -0.89 -4.99
CA LEU A 105 -16.66 -0.64 -4.12
C LEU A 105 -16.57 0.71 -3.41
N ALA A 106 -15.40 1.07 -2.90
CA ALA A 106 -15.14 2.35 -2.25
C ALA A 106 -15.34 3.53 -3.21
N ALA A 107 -14.95 3.40 -4.48
CA ALA A 107 -15.14 4.43 -5.49
C ALA A 107 -16.62 4.78 -5.72
N ILE A 108 -17.54 3.84 -5.43
CA ILE A 108 -18.99 4.06 -5.54
C ILE A 108 -19.56 4.56 -4.20
N ALA A 109 -19.25 3.86 -3.10
CA ALA A 109 -19.91 4.08 -1.82
C ALA A 109 -19.27 5.19 -0.96
N ALA A 110 -17.96 5.36 -1.04
CA ALA A 110 -17.18 6.29 -0.22
C ALA A 110 -15.86 6.69 -0.89
N PRO A 111 -15.87 7.55 -1.94
CA PRO A 111 -14.66 7.87 -2.72
C PRO A 111 -13.50 8.43 -1.89
N GLY A 112 -13.81 9.13 -0.79
CA GLY A 112 -12.83 9.66 0.16
C GLY A 112 -12.01 8.57 0.89
N LEU A 113 -12.41 7.30 0.77
CA LEU A 113 -11.75 6.16 1.39
C LEU A 113 -10.56 5.63 0.57
N ILE A 114 -10.53 5.82 -0.75
CA ILE A 114 -9.43 5.35 -1.63
C ILE A 114 -8.04 5.73 -1.08
N PRO A 115 -7.81 7.00 -0.67
CA PRO A 115 -6.57 7.39 -0.03
C PRO A 115 -6.18 6.63 1.23
N VAL A 116 -7.17 6.21 2.01
CA VAL A 116 -6.96 5.48 3.26
C VAL A 116 -6.53 4.05 2.93
N LEU A 117 -7.19 3.43 1.95
CA LEU A 117 -6.85 2.09 1.46
C LEU A 117 -5.46 2.01 0.82
N GLN A 118 -4.97 3.12 0.28
CA GLN A 118 -3.66 3.21 -0.38
C GLN A 118 -2.53 3.69 0.54
N ARG A 119 -2.83 3.97 1.82
CA ARG A 119 -1.84 4.45 2.78
C ARG A 119 -1.33 3.32 3.65
N ALA A 120 -0.09 2.91 3.41
CA ALA A 120 0.64 2.04 4.33
C ALA A 120 0.91 2.77 5.66
N GLY A 121 0.74 2.08 6.79
CA GLY A 121 1.15 2.61 8.09
C GLY A 121 0.47 1.98 9.29
N LEU A 122 1.03 2.30 10.46
CA LEU A 122 0.45 2.00 11.77
C LEU A 122 -0.31 3.22 12.30
N ILE A 123 -1.56 3.01 12.69
CA ILE A 123 -2.48 4.03 13.21
C ILE A 123 -2.81 3.66 14.66
N ARG A 124 -2.38 4.48 15.60
CA ARG A 124 -2.74 4.34 17.01
C ARG A 124 -4.18 4.76 17.24
N MET A 125 -4.88 4.03 18.10
CA MET A 125 -6.28 4.28 18.40
C MET A 125 -6.46 4.58 19.88
N SER A 126 -7.37 5.50 20.20
CA SER A 126 -7.81 5.66 21.57
C SER A 126 -8.72 4.49 21.93
N ALA A 127 -8.40 3.77 23.01
CA ALA A 127 -9.25 2.69 23.52
C ALA A 127 -10.69 3.17 23.81
N GLN A 128 -10.86 4.42 24.24
CA GLN A 128 -12.17 5.02 24.44
C GLN A 128 -12.90 5.25 23.10
N ALA A 129 -12.20 5.79 22.10
CA ALA A 129 -12.78 6.04 20.78
C ALA A 129 -13.20 4.73 20.10
N VAL A 130 -12.40 3.67 20.23
CA VAL A 130 -12.74 2.32 19.76
C VAL A 130 -14.03 1.83 20.43
N ARG A 131 -14.11 1.89 21.77
CA ARG A 131 -15.29 1.44 22.53
C ARG A 131 -16.57 2.21 22.21
N GLN A 132 -16.46 3.50 21.86
CA GLN A 132 -17.61 4.34 21.54
C GLN A 132 -18.04 4.27 20.07
N SER A 133 -17.30 3.52 19.25
CA SER A 133 -17.57 3.37 17.82
C SER A 133 -18.17 2.01 17.48
N ALA A 134 -18.71 1.86 16.27
CA ALA A 134 -19.15 0.57 15.75
C ALA A 134 -17.99 -0.34 15.28
N PHE A 135 -16.74 0.05 15.51
CA PHE A 135 -15.56 -0.66 14.99
C PHE A 135 -15.46 -2.12 15.44
N ILE A 136 -15.64 -2.39 16.74
CA ILE A 136 -15.60 -3.76 17.29
C ILE A 136 -16.80 -4.59 16.81
N PRO A 137 -18.06 -4.11 16.92
CA PRO A 137 -19.21 -4.85 16.37
C PRO A 137 -19.08 -5.18 14.88
N ILE A 138 -18.50 -4.29 14.06
CA ILE A 138 -18.29 -4.56 12.63
C ILE A 138 -17.27 -5.68 12.43
N ILE A 139 -16.19 -5.72 13.21
CA ILE A 139 -15.20 -6.80 13.16
C ILE A 139 -15.84 -8.14 13.53
N GLU A 140 -16.64 -8.18 14.60
CA GLU A 140 -17.30 -9.41 15.06
C GLU A 140 -18.30 -9.93 14.01
N LEU A 141 -19.07 -9.03 13.38
CA LEU A 141 -19.95 -9.39 12.27
C LEU A 141 -19.15 -9.84 11.04
N LEU A 142 -18.03 -9.20 10.73
CA LEU A 142 -17.18 -9.57 9.60
C LEU A 142 -16.61 -10.99 9.78
N GLU A 143 -16.15 -11.34 10.98
CA GLU A 143 -15.71 -12.70 11.30
C GLU A 143 -16.86 -13.69 11.11
N LYS A 144 -18.06 -13.35 11.58
CA LYS A 144 -19.24 -14.20 11.42
C LYS A 144 -19.58 -14.45 9.94
N GLU A 145 -19.60 -13.40 9.12
CA GLU A 145 -19.86 -13.52 7.67
C GLU A 145 -18.75 -14.29 6.93
N PHE A 146 -17.50 -14.17 7.37
CA PHE A 146 -16.39 -14.95 6.82
C PHE A 146 -16.53 -16.45 7.12
N ARG A 147 -16.94 -16.80 8.34
CA ARG A 147 -17.14 -18.20 8.76
C ARG A 147 -18.47 -18.79 8.29
N ALA A 148 -19.40 -17.96 7.82
CA ALA A 148 -20.70 -18.40 7.32
C ALA A 148 -20.60 -18.97 5.89
N THR A 149 -21.55 -19.85 5.56
CA THR A 149 -21.76 -20.36 4.19
C THR A 149 -23.14 -19.97 3.65
N ASP A 150 -23.84 -19.07 4.36
CA ASP A 150 -25.20 -18.65 4.02
C ASP A 150 -25.24 -17.82 2.75
N ARG A 151 -26.40 -17.79 2.09
CA ARG A 151 -26.59 -17.01 0.87
C ARG A 151 -26.28 -15.53 1.12
N GLY A 152 -25.32 -14.99 0.38
CA GLY A 152 -24.98 -13.57 0.41
C GLY A 152 -23.90 -13.18 1.41
N HIS A 153 -23.33 -14.13 2.16
CA HIS A 153 -22.29 -13.87 3.15
C HIS A 153 -21.10 -13.05 2.58
N MET A 154 -20.67 -13.36 1.35
CA MET A 154 -19.60 -12.61 0.68
C MET A 154 -19.95 -11.13 0.42
N ALA A 155 -21.20 -10.86 0.01
CA ALA A 155 -21.65 -9.49 -0.25
C ALA A 155 -21.80 -8.69 1.06
N ALA A 156 -22.28 -9.36 2.11
CA ALA A 156 -22.35 -8.79 3.46
C ALA A 156 -20.93 -8.48 3.98
N GLY A 157 -20.00 -9.44 3.88
CA GLY A 157 -18.60 -9.27 4.26
C GLY A 157 -17.91 -8.11 3.55
N MET A 158 -18.03 -8.01 2.22
CA MET A 158 -17.46 -6.88 1.46
C MET A 158 -18.07 -5.53 1.87
N SER A 159 -19.36 -5.51 2.21
CA SER A 159 -20.05 -4.30 2.70
C SER A 159 -19.58 -3.91 4.11
N LEU A 160 -19.37 -4.91 4.98
CA LEU A 160 -18.78 -4.72 6.32
C LEU A 160 -17.34 -4.23 6.24
N LEU A 161 -16.54 -4.67 5.26
CA LEU A 161 -15.19 -4.15 5.02
C LEU A 161 -15.21 -2.66 4.65
N ILE A 162 -16.13 -2.23 3.78
CA ILE A 162 -16.29 -0.80 3.47
C ILE A 162 -16.65 -0.02 4.75
N ALA A 163 -17.62 -0.50 5.53
CA ALA A 163 -18.00 0.13 6.79
C ALA A 163 -16.82 0.20 7.78
N LEU A 164 -16.05 -0.89 7.90
CA LEU A 164 -14.87 -0.98 8.75
C LEU A 164 -13.84 0.08 8.38
N PHE A 165 -13.48 0.16 7.10
CA PHE A 165 -12.49 1.12 6.61
C PHE A 165 -12.98 2.58 6.74
N VAL A 166 -14.28 2.85 6.60
CA VAL A 166 -14.85 4.17 6.93
C VAL A 166 -14.68 4.49 8.41
N HIS A 167 -14.87 3.53 9.31
CA HIS A 167 -14.62 3.73 10.74
C HIS A 167 -13.14 3.95 11.06
N VAL A 168 -12.22 3.25 10.39
CA VAL A 168 -10.78 3.52 10.48
C VAL A 168 -10.48 4.96 10.07
N ALA A 169 -11.04 5.43 8.96
CA ALA A 169 -10.85 6.80 8.49
C ALA A 169 -11.31 7.84 9.52
N ARG A 170 -12.51 7.67 10.09
CA ARG A 170 -13.06 8.56 11.14
C ARG A 170 -12.21 8.57 12.42
N LEU A 171 -11.69 7.41 12.81
CA LEU A 171 -10.84 7.28 13.99
C LEU A 171 -9.45 7.91 13.76
N CYS A 172 -8.95 7.89 12.52
CA CYS A 172 -7.76 8.67 12.14
C CYS A 172 -7.99 10.18 12.31
N GLU A 173 -9.14 10.69 11.86
CA GLU A 173 -9.47 12.13 11.94
C GLU A 173 -9.72 12.60 13.39
N SER A 174 -10.24 11.70 14.25
CA SER A 174 -10.54 12.02 15.65
C SER A 174 -9.33 11.97 16.57
N ALA A 175 -8.27 11.26 16.18
CA ALA A 175 -7.00 11.18 16.93
C ALA A 175 -6.11 12.42 16.74
N SER A 176 -6.52 13.36 15.88
CA SER A 176 -5.82 14.59 15.53
C SER A 176 -5.91 15.65 16.65
N THR A 177 -4.99 15.61 17.61
CA THR A 177 -4.76 16.74 18.54
C THR A 177 -4.27 18.00 17.79
N PRO A 178 -4.53 19.24 18.26
CA PRO A 178 -4.24 20.48 17.51
C PRO A 178 -2.78 20.71 17.08
N GLY A 179 -1.80 20.03 17.69
CA GLY A 179 -0.39 20.04 17.24
C GLY A 179 -0.10 19.14 16.02
N VAL A 180 -0.95 18.13 15.77
CA VAL A 180 -0.86 17.12 14.70
C VAL A 180 -1.37 17.68 13.36
N ALA A 181 -2.19 18.74 13.39
CA ALA A 181 -2.71 19.40 12.19
C ALA A 181 -1.62 19.87 11.21
N SER A 182 -0.43 20.21 11.71
CA SER A 182 0.69 20.60 10.85
C SER A 182 1.33 19.40 10.13
N THR A 183 1.38 18.24 10.78
CA THR A 183 1.89 16.97 10.21
C THR A 183 0.87 16.35 9.26
N GLU A 184 -0.42 16.44 9.58
CA GLU A 184 -1.52 16.00 8.71
C GLU A 184 -1.63 16.86 7.46
N ARG A 185 -1.53 18.19 7.58
CA ARG A 185 -1.48 19.08 6.43
C ARG A 185 -0.30 18.73 5.52
N ARG A 186 0.88 18.45 6.09
CA ARG A 186 2.06 17.99 5.33
C ARG A 186 1.80 16.64 4.66
N ALA A 187 1.22 15.68 5.36
CA ALA A 187 0.88 14.37 4.80
C ALA A 187 -0.14 14.49 3.66
N GLN A 188 -1.15 15.36 3.81
CA GLN A 188 -2.13 15.66 2.77
C GLN A 188 -1.49 16.36 1.57
N GLN A 189 -0.56 17.28 1.79
CA GLN A 189 0.22 17.93 0.73
C GLN A 189 1.09 16.93 -0.04
N ILE A 190 1.76 16.00 0.65
CA ILE A 190 2.52 14.91 0.02
C ILE A 190 1.62 13.97 -0.78
N LYS A 191 0.46 13.64 -0.24
CA LYS A 191 -0.52 12.81 -0.95
C LYS A 191 -0.98 13.48 -2.25
N ARG A 192 -1.40 14.75 -2.19
CA ARG A 192 -1.79 15.52 -3.38
C ARG A 192 -0.64 15.63 -4.38
N PHE A 193 0.59 15.80 -3.90
CA PHE A 193 1.77 15.77 -4.77
C PHE A 193 1.89 14.44 -5.52
N ARG A 194 1.78 13.30 -4.83
CA ARG A 194 1.83 11.97 -5.46
C ARG A 194 0.70 11.76 -6.48
N GLU A 195 -0.51 12.23 -6.19
CA GLU A 195 -1.65 12.18 -7.11
C GLU A 195 -1.39 13.00 -8.38
N LEU A 196 -0.84 14.21 -8.24
CA LEU A 196 -0.45 15.04 -9.38
C LEU A 196 0.65 14.37 -10.21
N VAL A 197 1.65 13.74 -9.56
CA VAL A 197 2.70 12.98 -10.27
C VAL A 197 2.09 11.83 -11.05
N ALA A 198 1.24 11.01 -10.41
CA ALA A 198 0.57 9.89 -11.08
C ALA A 198 -0.33 10.32 -12.25
N THR A 199 -0.86 11.55 -12.20
CA THR A 199 -1.68 12.11 -13.28
C THR A 199 -0.81 12.63 -14.44
N HIS A 200 0.27 13.35 -14.13
CA HIS A 200 1.04 14.13 -15.11
C HIS A 200 2.42 13.56 -15.44
N PHE A 201 2.80 12.36 -14.98
CA PHE A 201 4.15 11.82 -15.18
C PHE A 201 4.56 11.69 -16.66
N ARG A 202 3.59 11.46 -17.56
CA ARG A 202 3.82 11.38 -19.01
C ARG A 202 4.05 12.73 -19.68
N GLU A 203 3.72 13.82 -19.00
CA GLU A 203 3.88 15.18 -19.54
C GLU A 203 5.25 15.79 -19.23
N HIS A 204 6.09 15.09 -18.46
CA HIS A 204 7.42 15.55 -18.04
C HIS A 204 7.40 16.96 -17.42
N ARG A 205 6.38 17.26 -16.61
CA ARG A 205 6.23 18.57 -15.97
C ARG A 205 7.40 18.87 -15.02
N PRO A 206 7.86 20.13 -14.95
CA PRO A 206 8.92 20.53 -14.03
C PRO A 206 8.39 20.60 -12.59
N VAL A 207 9.26 20.64 -11.58
CA VAL A 207 8.86 20.64 -10.16
C VAL A 207 8.00 21.85 -9.81
N GLU A 208 8.25 22.98 -10.48
CA GLU A 208 7.53 24.24 -10.39
C GLU A 208 6.03 24.07 -10.65
N PHE A 209 5.67 23.27 -11.66
CA PHE A 209 4.26 22.99 -11.99
C PHE A 209 3.54 22.32 -10.82
N TYR A 210 4.17 21.35 -10.16
CA TYR A 210 3.58 20.66 -9.02
C TYR A 210 3.49 21.56 -7.79
N ALA A 211 4.50 22.40 -7.57
CA ALA A 211 4.48 23.37 -6.49
C ALA A 211 3.33 24.38 -6.67
N GLU A 212 3.16 24.91 -7.88
CA GLU A 212 2.05 25.82 -8.23
C GLU A 212 0.68 25.15 -8.02
N LYS A 213 0.49 23.91 -8.48
CA LYS A 213 -0.76 23.16 -8.29
C LYS A 213 -1.10 22.84 -6.84
N LEU A 214 -0.13 22.95 -5.93
CA LEU A 214 -0.30 22.74 -4.50
C LEU A 214 -0.38 24.04 -3.69
N ASP A 215 -0.38 25.19 -4.37
CA ASP A 215 -0.27 26.53 -3.76
C ASP A 215 0.98 26.66 -2.87
N MET A 216 2.12 26.17 -3.38
CA MET A 216 3.39 26.10 -2.66
C MET A 216 4.56 26.64 -3.49
N THR A 217 5.61 27.09 -2.80
CA THR A 217 6.91 27.31 -3.43
C THR A 217 7.66 25.99 -3.62
N VAL A 218 8.56 25.92 -4.61
CA VAL A 218 9.45 24.77 -4.84
C VAL A 218 10.25 24.41 -3.57
N THR A 219 10.72 25.43 -2.84
CA THR A 219 11.45 25.25 -1.58
C THR A 219 10.61 24.58 -0.51
N GLN A 220 9.34 24.99 -0.36
CA GLN A 220 8.42 24.36 0.58
C GLN A 220 8.12 22.91 0.19
N LEU A 221 7.84 22.64 -1.08
CA LEU A 221 7.61 21.28 -1.58
C LEU A 221 8.85 20.40 -1.32
N GLY A 222 10.04 20.91 -1.64
CA GLY A 222 11.31 20.22 -1.39
C GLY A 222 11.61 19.96 0.08
N ARG A 223 11.18 20.87 0.99
CA ARG A 223 11.29 20.65 2.43
C ARG A 223 10.36 19.53 2.88
N ILE A 224 9.09 19.56 2.49
CA ILE A 224 8.12 18.56 2.91
C ILE A 224 8.48 17.17 2.36
N CYS A 225 8.92 17.04 1.10
CA CYS A 225 9.37 15.76 0.56
C CYS A 225 10.58 15.19 1.31
N ARG A 226 11.55 16.02 1.69
CA ARG A 226 12.71 15.57 2.48
C ARG A 226 12.34 15.16 3.89
N GLU A 227 11.50 15.95 4.56
CA GLU A 227 11.05 15.64 5.92
C GLU A 227 10.18 14.38 5.98
N ALA A 228 9.28 14.19 5.02
CA ALA A 228 8.32 13.09 5.05
C ALA A 228 8.89 11.78 4.44
N LEU A 229 9.77 11.87 3.44
CA LEU A 229 10.14 10.74 2.58
C LEU A 229 11.66 10.65 2.33
N SER A 230 12.47 11.50 2.99
CA SER A 230 13.93 11.56 2.80
C SER A 230 14.37 11.71 1.34
N SER A 231 13.49 12.24 0.48
CA SER A 231 13.68 12.30 -0.98
C SER A 231 13.34 13.68 -1.53
N SER A 232 13.96 14.07 -2.64
CA SER A 232 13.60 15.32 -3.33
C SER A 232 12.34 15.13 -4.19
N PRO A 233 11.58 16.21 -4.49
CA PRO A 233 10.41 16.12 -5.37
C PRO A 233 10.77 15.54 -6.74
N LEU A 234 11.92 15.96 -7.29
CA LEU A 234 12.43 15.45 -8.56
C LEU A 234 12.78 13.96 -8.49
N ALA A 235 13.36 13.50 -7.37
CA ALA A 235 13.63 12.07 -7.17
C ALA A 235 12.33 11.26 -7.16
N MET A 236 11.29 11.75 -6.47
CA MET A 236 9.98 11.08 -6.43
C MET A 236 9.29 11.02 -7.80
N ILE A 237 9.36 12.09 -8.60
CA ILE A 237 8.84 12.10 -9.97
C ILE A 237 9.56 11.05 -10.82
N ASN A 238 10.89 11.01 -10.72
CA ASN A 238 11.70 10.05 -11.47
C ASN A 238 11.44 8.60 -11.03
N GLU A 239 11.29 8.37 -9.72
CA GLU A 239 10.99 7.06 -9.16
C GLU A 239 9.64 6.54 -9.67
N HIS A 240 8.62 7.40 -9.72
CA HIS A 240 7.33 7.03 -10.28
C HIS A 240 7.45 6.70 -11.77
N LEU A 241 8.08 7.58 -12.56
CA LEU A 241 8.22 7.39 -14.00
C LEU A 241 9.03 6.13 -14.36
N VAL A 242 10.13 5.85 -13.65
CA VAL A 242 10.91 4.63 -13.88
C VAL A 242 10.16 3.37 -13.46
N ARG A 243 9.37 3.42 -12.39
CA ARG A 243 8.54 2.30 -11.93
C ARG A 243 7.47 1.94 -12.97
N GLU A 244 6.79 2.95 -13.52
CA GLU A 244 5.82 2.76 -14.61
C GLU A 244 6.52 2.18 -15.86
N ALA A 245 7.71 2.67 -16.20
CA ALA A 245 8.50 2.12 -17.31
C ALA A 245 8.89 0.64 -17.10
N GLN A 246 9.35 0.29 -15.90
CA GLN A 246 9.67 -1.10 -15.54
C GLN A 246 8.43 -1.98 -15.64
N ARG A 247 7.27 -1.53 -15.16
CA ARG A 247 6.02 -2.27 -15.25
C ARG A 247 5.64 -2.55 -16.71
N ASP A 248 5.68 -1.52 -17.55
CA ASP A 248 5.29 -1.66 -18.96
C ASP A 248 6.28 -2.55 -19.74
N LEU A 249 7.59 -2.49 -19.42
CA LEU A 249 8.59 -3.40 -20.03
C LEU A 249 8.35 -4.87 -19.69
N VAL A 250 7.83 -5.16 -18.50
CA VAL A 250 7.63 -6.54 -18.02
C VAL A 250 6.28 -7.09 -18.47
N TYR A 251 5.21 -6.31 -18.30
CA TYR A 251 3.83 -6.81 -18.36
C TYR A 251 3.06 -6.38 -19.60
N SER A 252 3.68 -5.67 -20.55
CA SER A 252 3.05 -5.32 -21.82
C SER A 252 3.72 -6.02 -23.00
N ASN A 253 2.96 -6.22 -24.08
CA ASN A 253 3.49 -6.69 -25.37
C ASN A 253 4.01 -5.52 -26.23
N MET A 254 4.25 -4.36 -25.64
CA MET A 254 4.71 -3.17 -26.37
C MET A 254 6.23 -3.24 -26.61
N SER A 255 6.66 -2.79 -27.78
CA SER A 255 8.08 -2.56 -28.04
C SER A 255 8.63 -1.44 -27.16
N VAL A 256 9.95 -1.46 -26.90
CA VAL A 256 10.65 -0.36 -26.19
C VAL A 256 10.36 1.00 -26.81
N LYS A 257 10.17 1.07 -28.14
CA LYS A 257 9.77 2.28 -28.86
C LYS A 257 8.39 2.78 -28.44
N GLN A 258 7.41 1.88 -28.39
CA GLN A 258 6.04 2.21 -28.01
C GLN A 258 5.96 2.61 -26.53
N ILE A 259 6.72 1.94 -25.66
CA ILE A 259 6.81 2.27 -24.23
C ILE A 259 7.41 3.68 -24.06
N ALA A 260 8.53 3.97 -24.72
CA ALA A 260 9.15 5.30 -24.66
C ALA A 260 8.15 6.40 -25.06
N HIS A 261 7.44 6.20 -26.18
CA HIS A 261 6.44 7.15 -26.65
C HIS A 261 5.24 7.26 -25.69
N GLY A 262 4.73 6.14 -25.17
CA GLY A 262 3.62 6.10 -24.22
C GLY A 262 3.94 6.75 -22.87
N LEU A 263 5.23 6.83 -22.52
CA LEU A 263 5.73 7.52 -21.33
C LEU A 263 6.04 9.01 -21.57
N GLY A 264 5.86 9.51 -22.81
CA GLY A 264 6.07 10.93 -23.15
C GLY A 264 7.46 11.29 -23.67
N PHE A 265 8.34 10.31 -23.90
CA PHE A 265 9.68 10.59 -24.44
C PHE A 265 9.62 10.85 -25.95
N ALA A 266 10.27 11.93 -26.40
CA ALA A 266 10.34 12.30 -27.81
C ALA A 266 11.11 11.29 -28.67
N ASP A 267 12.11 10.62 -28.09
CA ASP A 267 12.87 9.58 -28.77
C ASP A 267 13.35 8.47 -27.81
N ILE A 268 13.62 7.31 -28.41
CA ILE A 268 14.02 6.08 -27.71
C ILE A 268 15.41 6.22 -27.07
N ALA A 269 16.31 6.98 -27.69
CA ALA A 269 17.67 7.15 -27.20
C ALA A 269 17.67 7.96 -25.90
N TYR A 270 16.84 9.00 -25.79
CA TYR A 270 16.65 9.77 -24.58
C TYR A 270 16.01 8.92 -23.47
N PHE A 271 14.96 8.16 -23.79
CA PHE A 271 14.38 7.19 -22.85
C PHE A 271 15.41 6.18 -22.35
N SER A 272 16.21 5.60 -23.24
CA SER A 272 17.21 4.59 -22.87
C SER A 272 18.31 5.16 -21.97
N ARG A 273 18.77 6.39 -22.24
CA ARG A 273 19.72 7.10 -21.36
C ARG A 273 19.10 7.39 -20.00
N TYR A 274 17.86 7.90 -20.00
CA TYR A 274 17.11 8.18 -18.78
C TYR A 274 16.95 6.93 -17.93
N PHE A 275 16.42 5.85 -18.50
CA PHE A 275 16.16 4.60 -17.81
C PHE A 275 17.45 4.00 -17.24
N ARG A 276 18.54 4.01 -18.01
CA ARG A 276 19.85 3.55 -17.53
C ARG A 276 20.40 4.40 -16.40
N LYS A 277 20.18 5.72 -16.43
CA LYS A 277 20.57 6.60 -15.33
C LYS A 277 19.82 6.26 -14.03
N GLN A 278 18.56 5.85 -14.12
CA GLN A 278 17.74 5.51 -12.94
C GLN A 278 17.96 4.07 -12.44
N THR A 279 18.23 3.12 -13.34
CA THR A 279 18.24 1.67 -13.01
C THR A 279 19.62 1.01 -13.11
N GLY A 280 20.60 1.66 -13.72
CA GLY A 280 21.93 1.11 -14.01
C GLY A 280 22.02 0.28 -15.30
N VAL A 281 20.89 -0.17 -15.87
CA VAL A 281 20.84 -1.05 -17.05
C VAL A 281 19.99 -0.46 -18.17
N THR A 282 20.12 -0.97 -19.41
CA THR A 282 19.27 -0.51 -20.51
C THR A 282 17.85 -1.09 -20.40
N PRO A 283 16.83 -0.46 -21.01
CA PRO A 283 15.46 -1.00 -21.03
C PRO A 283 15.38 -2.44 -21.57
N THR A 284 16.12 -2.73 -22.64
CA THR A 284 16.17 -4.07 -23.26
C THR A 284 16.85 -5.10 -22.36
N GLN A 285 17.94 -4.72 -21.68
CA GLN A 285 18.59 -5.60 -20.70
C GLN A 285 17.63 -5.92 -19.55
N PHE A 286 17.00 -4.89 -18.99
CA PHE A 286 16.02 -5.05 -17.91
C PHE A 286 14.86 -5.96 -18.32
N GLN A 287 14.29 -5.75 -19.51
CA GLN A 287 13.19 -6.58 -20.03
C GLN A 287 13.61 -8.04 -20.18
N ALA A 288 14.77 -8.31 -20.77
CA ALA A 288 15.27 -9.67 -20.95
C ALA A 288 15.54 -10.38 -19.60
N GLU A 289 16.14 -9.68 -18.64
CA GLU A 289 16.39 -10.20 -17.29
C GLU A 289 15.08 -10.50 -16.55
N ALA A 290 14.10 -9.60 -16.64
CA ALA A 290 12.81 -9.77 -16.00
C ALA A 290 11.99 -10.91 -16.62
N HIS A 291 11.95 -11.02 -17.95
CA HIS A 291 11.27 -12.13 -18.65
C HIS A 291 11.94 -13.46 -18.37
N LYS A 292 13.27 -13.52 -18.31
CA LYS A 292 14.00 -14.71 -17.90
C LYS A 292 13.68 -15.10 -16.45
N ALA A 293 13.56 -14.13 -15.55
CA ALA A 293 13.17 -14.40 -14.17
C ALA A 293 11.73 -14.94 -14.04
N LEU A 294 10.81 -14.46 -14.88
CA LEU A 294 9.42 -14.92 -14.93
C LEU A 294 9.24 -16.29 -15.60
N ALA A 295 10.08 -16.64 -16.58
CA ALA A 295 10.04 -17.93 -17.27
C ALA A 295 10.69 -19.08 -16.47
N ILE A 296 11.35 -18.77 -15.34
CA ILE A 296 11.98 -19.73 -14.43
C ILE A 296 11.06 -20.02 -13.21
N GLN A 297 9.89 -19.37 -13.12
CA GLN A 297 8.83 -19.65 -12.15
C GLN A 297 7.76 -20.54 -12.77
#